data_AF-A0A1Q4YB54-F1
#
_entry.id   AF-A0A1Q4YB54-F1
#
_cell.length_a   1.000
_cell.length_b   1.000
_cell.length_c   1.000
_cell.angle_alpha   90.00
_cell.angle_beta   90.00
_cell.angle_gamma   90.00
#
_symmetry.space_group_name_H-M   'P 1'
#
loop_
_entity.id
_entity.type
_entity.pdbx_description
1 polymer ?
#
loop_
_entity_poly.entity_id
_entity_poly.type
_entity_poly.pdbx_seq_one_letter_code
_entity_poly.pdbx_strand_id
1 'polypeptide(L)'
;MISSPYAAKPWAALLSAAQRTPVTPAETLVHAFRASVARAPERPALAYFDGRLTYRETDRLSDSVAGHLAAEGLRRGDRVAIMLQNTPHFVPALLGAWKADATKERLAAYKYPREVEILAELPKTASGKILRRELRSPR
;
A
#
# COMPACT_ATOMS: atom_id res chain seq x y z
N MET A 1 -6.26 29.84 12.47
CA MET A 1 -6.27 28.36 12.52
C MET A 1 -7.28 27.88 11.48
N ILE A 2 -6.83 27.24 10.40
CA ILE A 2 -7.74 26.71 9.36
C ILE A 2 -8.23 25.34 9.83
N SER A 3 -9.53 25.20 10.04
CA SER A 3 -10.16 23.91 10.35
C SER A 3 -10.06 22.99 9.14
N SER A 4 -9.49 21.80 9.31
CA SER A 4 -9.42 20.80 8.25
C SER A 4 -10.83 20.45 7.76
N PRO A 5 -11.13 20.47 6.44
CA PRO A 5 -12.43 20.03 5.92
C PRO A 5 -12.71 18.54 6.23
N TYR A 6 -11.68 17.80 6.61
CA TYR A 6 -11.77 16.39 7.02
C TYR A 6 -12.15 16.20 8.49
N ALA A 7 -12.26 17.27 9.28
CA ALA A 7 -12.69 17.18 10.68
C ALA A 7 -14.08 16.53 10.82
N ALA A 8 -14.97 16.79 9.85
CA ALA A 8 -16.32 16.20 9.80
C ALA A 8 -16.36 14.73 9.33
N LYS A 9 -15.22 14.18 8.87
CA LYS A 9 -15.09 12.79 8.37
C LYS A 9 -16.21 12.38 7.40
N PRO A 10 -16.48 13.13 6.32
CA PRO A 10 -17.63 12.88 5.43
C PRO A 10 -17.63 11.48 4.79
N TRP A 11 -16.46 10.86 4.63
CA TRP A 11 -16.32 9.49 4.13
C TRP A 11 -16.94 8.45 5.07
N ALA A 12 -17.14 8.75 6.36
CA ALA A 12 -17.79 7.83 7.29
C ALA A 12 -19.20 7.46 6.80
N ALA A 13 -19.91 8.38 6.15
CA ALA A 13 -21.22 8.14 5.54
C ALA A 13 -21.17 7.06 4.44
N LEU A 14 -20.02 6.90 3.77
CA LEU A 14 -19.80 5.94 2.68
C LEU A 14 -19.49 4.52 3.17
N LEU A 15 -19.22 4.34 4.47
CA LEU A 15 -18.90 3.04 5.05
C LEU A 15 -20.18 2.26 5.37
N SER A 16 -20.19 0.98 5.02
CA SER A 16 -21.23 0.03 5.44
C SER A 16 -21.22 -0.18 6.96
N ALA A 17 -22.30 -0.73 7.51
CA ALA A 17 -22.38 -1.06 8.93
C ALA A 17 -21.21 -1.96 9.38
N ALA A 18 -20.84 -2.96 8.56
CA ALA A 18 -19.70 -3.83 8.82
C ALA A 18 -18.38 -3.05 8.83
N GLN A 19 -18.17 -2.11 7.90
CA GLN A 19 -16.95 -1.31 7.83
C GLN A 19 -16.81 -0.28 8.96
N ARG A 20 -17.92 0.09 9.62
CA ARG A 20 -17.91 0.98 10.80
C ARG A 20 -17.70 0.23 12.12
N THR A 21 -17.73 -1.10 12.09
CA THR A 21 -17.55 -1.91 13.29
C THR A 21 -16.14 -1.68 13.84
N PRO A 22 -15.95 -1.57 15.17
CA PRO A 22 -14.62 -1.46 15.76
C PRO A 22 -13.71 -2.59 15.27
N VAL A 23 -12.51 -2.22 14.85
CA VAL A 23 -11.49 -3.18 14.44
C VAL A 23 -10.44 -3.30 15.54
N THR A 24 -10.05 -4.54 15.84
CA THR A 24 -8.84 -4.81 16.62
C THR A 24 -7.72 -5.07 15.63
N PRO A 25 -6.87 -4.07 15.34
CA PRO A 25 -5.81 -4.23 14.35
C PRO A 25 -4.78 -5.27 14.84
N ALA A 26 -4.22 -6.03 13.91
CA ALA A 26 -3.05 -6.85 14.22
C ALA A 26 -1.84 -5.94 14.53
N GLU A 27 -0.87 -6.48 15.26
CA GLU A 27 0.34 -5.76 15.66
C GLU A 27 1.12 -5.20 14.47
N THR A 28 1.20 -5.96 13.37
CA THR A 28 1.80 -5.51 12.12
C THR A 28 1.00 -6.00 10.91
N LEU A 29 1.27 -5.43 9.73
CA LEU A 29 0.71 -5.94 8.48
C LEU A 29 1.14 -7.39 8.19
N VAL A 30 2.35 -7.79 8.62
CA VAL A 30 2.82 -9.17 8.51
C VAL A 30 1.97 -10.09 9.39
N HIS A 31 1.66 -9.67 10.63
CA HIS A 31 0.76 -10.42 11.51
C HIS A 31 -0.66 -10.54 10.93
N ALA A 32 -1.22 -9.43 10.40
CA ALA A 32 -2.53 -9.45 9.74
C ALA A 32 -2.55 -10.41 8.53
N PHE A 33 -1.47 -10.41 7.74
CA PHE A 33 -1.33 -11.29 6.59
C PHE A 33 -1.22 -12.76 7.02
N ARG A 34 -0.34 -13.10 7.96
CA ARG A 34 -0.19 -14.47 8.49
C ARG A 34 -1.50 -15.00 9.10
N ALA A 35 -2.25 -14.16 9.82
CA ALA A 35 -3.57 -14.53 10.34
C ALA A 35 -4.57 -14.85 9.20
N SER A 36 -4.47 -14.15 8.06
CA SER A 36 -5.29 -14.44 6.88
C SER A 36 -4.85 -15.71 6.16
N VAL A 37 -3.53 -15.98 6.10
CA VAL A 37 -2.97 -17.24 5.58
C VAL A 37 -3.46 -18.42 6.42
N ALA A 38 -3.42 -18.32 7.76
CA ALA A 38 -3.90 -19.37 8.65
C ALA A 38 -5.41 -19.62 8.49
N ARG A 39 -6.20 -18.56 8.35
CA ARG A 39 -7.67 -18.65 8.21
C ARG A 39 -8.11 -19.25 6.87
N ALA A 40 -7.41 -18.95 5.79
CA ALA A 40 -7.85 -19.32 4.44
C ALA A 40 -6.69 -19.54 3.46
N PRO A 41 -5.85 -20.56 3.68
CA PRO A 41 -4.59 -20.72 2.97
C PRO A 41 -4.76 -20.94 1.47
N GLU A 42 -5.79 -21.68 1.06
CA GLU A 42 -6.03 -22.03 -0.34
C GLU A 42 -6.86 -20.98 -1.10
N ARG A 43 -7.33 -19.93 -0.42
CA ARG A 43 -8.06 -18.86 -1.13
C ARG A 43 -7.08 -18.05 -1.99
N PRO A 44 -7.49 -17.61 -3.19
CA PRO A 44 -6.70 -16.67 -3.98
C PRO A 44 -6.43 -15.39 -3.19
N ALA A 45 -5.15 -15.04 -3.06
CA ALA A 45 -4.69 -13.76 -2.51
C ALA A 45 -4.40 -12.77 -3.64
N LEU A 46 -3.78 -13.26 -4.72
CA LEU A 46 -3.42 -12.47 -5.89
C LEU A 46 -3.98 -13.16 -7.14
N ALA A 47 -4.54 -12.36 -8.05
CA ALA A 47 -4.96 -12.80 -9.36
C ALA A 47 -4.28 -11.92 -10.41
N TYR A 48 -3.70 -12.54 -11.44
CA TYR A 48 -3.02 -11.85 -12.52
C TYR A 48 -3.25 -12.61 -13.81
N PHE A 49 -4.03 -12.00 -14.71
CA PHE A 49 -4.61 -12.68 -15.87
C PHE A 49 -5.34 -13.98 -15.47
N ASP A 50 -4.97 -15.09 -16.09
CA ASP A 50 -5.45 -16.45 -15.83
C ASP A 50 -4.80 -17.10 -14.61
N GLY A 51 -3.66 -16.56 -14.15
CA GLY A 51 -2.93 -17.03 -12.99
C GLY A 51 -3.50 -16.55 -11.66
N ARG A 52 -3.35 -17.39 -10.63
CA ARG A 52 -3.67 -17.06 -9.23
C ARG A 52 -2.57 -17.55 -8.31
N LEU A 53 -2.27 -16.77 -7.28
CA LEU A 53 -1.51 -17.21 -6.12
C LEU A 53 -2.45 -17.25 -4.93
N THR A 54 -2.46 -18.39 -4.26
CA THR A 54 -3.14 -18.56 -2.97
C THR A 54 -2.44 -17.76 -1.87
N TYR A 55 -3.11 -17.58 -0.74
CA TYR A 55 -2.48 -17.02 0.46
C TYR A 55 -1.24 -17.82 0.87
N ARG A 56 -1.33 -19.16 0.86
CA ARG A 56 -0.21 -20.04 1.20
C ARG A 56 0.98 -19.88 0.26
N GLU A 57 0.76 -19.84 -1.05
CA GLU A 57 1.84 -19.66 -2.02
C GLU A 57 2.48 -18.28 -1.90
N THR A 58 1.67 -17.24 -1.73
CA THR A 58 2.16 -15.87 -1.51
C THR A 58 3.02 -15.79 -0.25
N ASP A 59 2.61 -16.47 0.82
CA ASP A 59 3.35 -16.54 2.09
C ASP A 59 4.69 -17.26 1.93
N ARG A 60 4.72 -18.40 1.24
CA ARG A 60 5.95 -19.14 0.93
C ARG A 60 6.92 -18.34 0.06
N LEU A 61 6.42 -17.68 -0.98
CA LEU A 61 7.26 -16.84 -1.84
C LEU A 61 7.85 -15.66 -1.06
N SER A 62 7.07 -15.02 -0.19
CA SER A 62 7.59 -13.94 0.65
C SER A 62 8.57 -14.43 1.72
N ASP A 63 8.41 -15.64 2.26
CA ASP A 63 9.39 -16.27 3.16
C ASP A 63 10.72 -16.51 2.43
N SER A 64 10.66 -17.00 1.18
CA SER A 64 11.86 -17.18 0.34
C SER A 64 12.59 -15.86 0.09
N VAL A 65 11.86 -14.79 -0.25
CA VAL A 65 12.44 -13.44 -0.41
C VAL A 65 13.10 -12.96 0.88
N ALA A 66 12.41 -13.10 2.02
CA ALA A 66 12.96 -12.68 3.31
C ALA A 66 14.27 -13.42 3.64
N GLY A 67 14.29 -14.74 3.42
CA GLY A 67 15.48 -15.56 3.63
C GLY A 67 16.64 -15.17 2.72
N HIS A 68 16.37 -14.91 1.44
CA HIS A 68 17.39 -14.45 0.50
C HIS A 68 17.95 -13.08 0.90
N LEU A 69 17.10 -12.11 1.22
CA LEU A 69 17.53 -10.78 1.65
C LEU A 69 18.39 -10.84 2.93
N ALA A 70 18.01 -11.69 3.90
CA ALA A 70 18.81 -11.91 5.10
C ALA A 70 20.18 -12.54 4.77
N ALA A 71 20.23 -13.47 3.81
CA ALA A 71 21.48 -14.07 3.34
C ALA A 71 22.41 -13.06 2.64
N GLU A 72 21.84 -12.07 1.95
CA GLU A 72 22.57 -10.93 1.37
C GLU A 72 23.01 -9.89 2.43
N GLY A 73 22.75 -10.15 3.71
CA GLY A 73 23.20 -9.33 4.83
C GLY A 73 22.27 -8.19 5.22
N LEU A 74 21.02 -8.19 4.73
CA LEU A 74 20.01 -7.23 5.16
C LEU A 74 19.74 -7.38 6.66
N ARG A 75 19.77 -6.25 7.37
CA ARG A 75 19.54 -6.19 8.81
C ARG A 75 18.24 -5.45 9.12
N ARG A 76 17.72 -5.70 10.31
CA ARG A 76 16.60 -4.95 10.86
C ARG A 76 16.86 -3.44 10.78
N GLY A 77 15.89 -2.70 10.26
CA GLY A 77 15.99 -1.24 10.09
C GLY A 77 16.60 -0.80 8.75
N ASP A 78 17.21 -1.72 8.00
CA ASP A 78 17.71 -1.40 6.67
C ASP A 78 16.56 -1.07 5.72
N ARG A 79 16.85 -0.20 4.74
CA ARG A 79 15.85 0.23 3.76
C ARG A 79 15.96 -0.57 2.48
N VAL A 80 14.85 -1.18 2.06
CA VAL A 80 14.76 -1.89 0.78
C VAL A 80 13.97 -1.07 -0.24
N ALA A 81 14.56 -0.87 -1.42
CA ALA A 81 13.86 -0.35 -2.59
C ALA A 81 13.32 -1.51 -3.43
N ILE A 82 12.02 -1.53 -3.67
CA ILE A 82 11.37 -2.50 -4.57
C ILE A 82 10.99 -1.78 -5.85
N MET A 83 11.53 -2.25 -6.97
CA MET A 83 11.29 -1.71 -8.31
C MET A 83 10.85 -2.84 -9.24
N LEU A 84 9.55 -2.98 -9.41
CA LEU A 84 8.89 -3.99 -10.23
C LEU A 84 7.72 -3.35 -10.97
N GLN A 85 7.31 -3.97 -12.09
CA GLN A 85 6.06 -3.64 -12.76
C GLN A 85 4.85 -4.05 -11.91
N ASN A 86 3.63 -3.70 -12.34
CA ASN A 86 2.38 -4.14 -11.68
C ASN A 86 2.12 -5.65 -11.94
N THR A 87 2.96 -6.48 -11.34
CA THR A 87 2.90 -7.95 -11.42
C THR A 87 2.76 -8.53 -10.01
N PRO A 88 2.23 -9.75 -9.86
CA PRO A 88 1.99 -10.34 -8.55
C PRO A 88 3.25 -10.44 -7.68
N HIS A 89 4.45 -10.57 -8.27
CA HIS A 89 5.73 -10.62 -7.56
C HIS A 89 6.02 -9.41 -6.66
N PHE A 90 5.42 -8.25 -6.95
CA PHE A 90 5.56 -7.07 -6.09
C PHE A 90 5.11 -7.35 -4.65
N VAL A 91 4.03 -8.12 -4.48
CA VAL A 91 3.45 -8.38 -3.15
C VAL A 91 4.34 -9.33 -2.33
N PRO A 92 4.79 -10.50 -2.83
CA PRO A 92 5.79 -11.30 -2.15
C PRO A 92 7.08 -10.55 -1.84
N ALA A 93 7.57 -9.69 -2.75
CA ALA A 93 8.76 -8.88 -2.50
C ALA A 93 8.57 -7.90 -1.33
N LEU A 94 7.42 -7.23 -1.27
CA LEU A 94 7.07 -6.29 -0.20
C LEU A 94 6.91 -7.00 1.14
N LEU A 95 6.16 -8.10 1.16
CA LEU A 95 5.96 -8.91 2.36
C LEU A 95 7.28 -9.52 2.84
N GLY A 96 8.16 -9.98 1.93
CA GLY A 96 9.46 -10.53 2.26
C GLY A 96 10.38 -9.49 2.91
N ALA A 97 10.42 -8.27 2.37
CA ALA A 97 11.15 -7.17 2.99
C ALA A 97 10.64 -6.86 4.40
N TRP A 98 9.31 -6.80 4.60
CA TRP A 98 8.74 -6.59 5.93
C TRP A 98 9.00 -7.74 6.90
N LYS A 99 8.99 -8.99 6.43
CA LYS A 99 9.32 -10.18 7.22
C LYS A 99 10.79 -10.22 7.65
N ALA A 100 11.69 -9.67 6.84
CA ALA A 100 13.10 -9.46 7.20
C ALA A 100 13.30 -8.27 8.17
N ASP A 101 12.21 -7.69 8.68
CA ASP A 101 12.18 -6.49 9.53
C ASP A 101 12.92 -5.29 8.91
N ALA A 102 13.01 -5.30 7.57
CA ALA A 102 13.43 -4.14 6.81
C ALA A 102 12.27 -3.16 6.75
N THR A 103 12.49 -2.04 7.41
CA THR A 103 11.46 -1.03 7.63
C THR A 103 11.61 0.05 6.58
N LYS A 104 10.48 0.38 5.94
CA LYS A 104 10.38 1.63 5.20
C LYS A 104 10.10 2.74 6.20
N GLU A 105 11.13 3.23 6.89
CA GLU A 105 10.98 4.30 7.88
C GLU A 105 10.39 5.58 7.24
N ARG A 106 10.78 5.86 5.98
CA ARG A 106 10.19 6.92 5.14
C ARG A 106 10.08 6.47 3.69
N LEU A 107 9.00 6.88 3.01
CA LEU A 107 8.94 6.82 1.55
C LEU A 107 10.03 7.72 0.93
N ALA A 108 10.56 7.34 -0.23
CA ALA A 108 11.43 8.26 -0.98
C ALA A 108 10.66 9.55 -1.26
N ALA A 109 11.34 10.69 -1.16
CA ALA A 109 10.71 12.02 -1.15
C ALA A 109 9.88 12.37 -2.40
N TYR A 110 10.06 11.64 -3.50
CA TYR A 110 9.30 11.76 -4.73
C TYR A 110 8.08 10.82 -4.81
N LYS A 111 7.97 9.83 -3.91
CA LYS A 111 6.88 8.83 -3.86
C LYS A 111 5.74 9.21 -2.92
N TYR A 112 5.79 10.38 -2.28
CA TYR A 112 4.67 10.96 -1.54
C TYR A 112 4.44 12.40 -2.01
N PRO A 113 3.17 12.86 -2.09
CA PRO A 113 2.90 14.26 -2.41
C PRO A 113 3.47 15.13 -1.29
N ARG A 114 4.33 16.09 -1.66
CA ARG A 114 4.89 17.07 -0.70
C ARG A 114 3.84 18.12 -0.32
N GLU A 115 2.96 18.43 -1.26
CA GLU A 115 1.88 19.38 -1.14
C GLU A 115 0.63 18.76 -1.78
N VAL A 116 -0.52 18.98 -1.14
CA VAL A 116 -1.83 18.55 -1.65
C VAL A 116 -2.76 19.74 -1.60
N GLU A 117 -3.15 20.24 -2.77
CA GLU A 117 -4.17 21.27 -2.93
C GLU A 117 -5.48 20.63 -3.39
N ILE A 118 -6.58 20.92 -2.69
CA ILE A 118 -7.91 20.43 -3.04
C ILE A 118 -8.64 21.56 -3.77
N LEU A 119 -8.99 21.32 -5.03
CA LEU A 119 -9.75 22.26 -5.84
C LEU A 119 -11.21 21.81 -5.93
N ALA A 120 -12.14 22.77 -5.86
CA ALA A 120 -13.56 22.50 -6.09
C ALA A 120 -13.83 21.97 -7.51
N GLU A 121 -13.04 22.43 -8.49
CA GLU A 121 -13.06 21.94 -9.86
C GLU A 121 -11.65 21.97 -10.47
N LEU A 122 -11.32 20.95 -11.27
CA LEU A 122 -10.05 20.90 -11.99
C LEU A 122 -10.11 21.82 -13.22
N PRO A 123 -9.09 22.68 -13.46
CA PRO A 123 -9.04 23.49 -14.65
C PRO A 123 -8.90 22.58 -15.88
N LYS A 124 -9.85 22.66 -16.80
CA LYS A 124 -9.92 21.80 -17.98
C LYS A 124 -10.09 22.65 -19.25
N THR A 125 -9.60 22.14 -20.38
CA THR A 125 -9.94 22.65 -21.71
C THR A 125 -11.43 22.45 -22.00
N ALA A 126 -11.95 23.12 -23.04
CA ALA A 126 -13.27 22.83 -23.59
C ALA A 126 -13.46 21.35 -24.00
N SER A 127 -12.35 20.64 -24.28
CA SER A 127 -12.32 19.20 -24.56
C SER A 127 -12.09 18.31 -23.33
N GLY A 128 -12.10 18.87 -22.12
CA GLY A 128 -12.01 18.12 -20.85
C GLY A 128 -10.60 17.77 -20.38
N LYS A 129 -9.53 18.20 -21.07
CA LYS A 129 -8.14 17.91 -20.68
C LYS A 129 -7.70 18.81 -19.54
N ILE A 130 -7.07 18.25 -18.51
CA ILE A 130 -6.56 19.03 -17.36
C ILE A 130 -5.44 19.98 -17.80
N LEU A 131 -5.60 21.25 -17.47
CA LEU A 131 -4.64 22.32 -17.73
C LEU A 131 -3.53 22.32 -16.68
N ARG A 132 -2.60 21.36 -16.79
CA ARG A 132 -1.50 21.16 -15.82
C ARG A 132 -0.67 22.41 -15.54
N ARG A 133 -0.57 23.37 -16.47
CA ARG A 133 0.15 24.64 -16.26
C ARG A 133 -0.47 25.48 -15.13
N GLU A 134 -1.78 25.42 -15.00
CA GLU A 134 -2.55 26.20 -14.00
C GLU A 134 -2.49 25.55 -12.61
N LEU A 135 -2.01 24.31 -12.54
CA LEU A 135 -1.78 23.53 -11.31
C LEU A 135 -0.31 23.56 -10.84
N ARG A 136 0.60 24.21 -11.57
CA ARG A 136 2.06 24.20 -11.27
C ARG A 136 2.52 25.36 -10.38
N SER A 137 1.68 26.35 -10.15
CA SER A 137 2.04 27.50 -9.31
C SER A 137 1.47 27.27 -7.91
N PRO A 138 2.28 27.39 -6.84
CA PRO A 138 1.73 27.45 -5.50
C PRO A 138 0.84 28.67 -5.41
N ARG A 139 -0.43 28.47 -5.04
CA ARG A 139 -1.33 29.56 -4.67
C ARG A 139 -1.14 29.94 -3.20
#